data_AF-A0AAV3T1T8-F1
#
_entry.id   AF-A0AAV3T1T8-F1
#
_cell.length_a   1.000
_cell.length_b   1.000
_cell.length_c   1.000
_cell.angle_alpha   90.00
_cell.angle_beta   90.00
_cell.angle_gamma   90.00
#
_symmetry.space_group_name_H-M   'P 1'
#
loop_
_entity.id
_entity.type
_entity.pdbx_description
1 polymer ?
#
loop_
_entity_poly.entity_id
_entity_poly.type
_entity_poly.pdbx_seq_one_letter_code
_entity_poly.pdbx_strand_id
1 'polypeptide(L)'
;MSIVGGGWGVSTVIAALQVGENGKIVVYEGANDWASRAQETVEMNNPPAEINICHGIVGNSANLRGEAAGANQIGPEDIPLSDVLVLDCEERELKIIGDLGDTPSYYYREVS
;
A
#
# COMPACT_ATOMS: atom_id res chain seq x y z
N MET A 1 -9.41 0.45 -3.30
CA MET A 1 -8.67 0.31 -2.03
C MET A 1 -7.22 0.69 -2.27
N SER A 2 -6.60 1.34 -1.29
CA SER A 2 -5.16 1.66 -1.31
C SER A 2 -4.46 0.97 -0.15
N ILE A 3 -3.25 0.46 -0.38
CA ILE A 3 -2.41 -0.20 0.62
C ILE A 3 -1.03 0.45 0.62
N VAL A 4 -0.58 0.96 1.76
CA VAL A 4 0.81 1.44 1.96
C VAL A 4 1.56 0.39 2.76
N GLY A 5 2.63 -0.14 2.17
CA GLY A 5 3.33 -1.33 2.66
C GLY A 5 2.86 -2.58 1.91
N GLY A 6 3.58 -2.96 0.86
CA GLY A 6 3.24 -4.15 0.06
C GLY A 6 3.78 -5.43 0.67
N GLY A 7 4.97 -5.37 1.29
CA GLY A 7 5.59 -6.50 1.96
C GLY A 7 5.64 -7.76 1.07
N TRP A 8 5.14 -8.88 1.58
CA TRP A 8 5.05 -10.14 0.82
C TRP A 8 3.87 -10.21 -0.14
N GLY A 9 3.01 -9.20 -0.22
CA GLY A 9 1.82 -9.21 -1.09
C GLY A 9 0.64 -10.07 -0.59
N VAL A 10 0.74 -10.66 0.61
CA VAL A 10 -0.32 -11.52 1.18
C VAL A 10 -1.61 -10.72 1.38
N SER A 11 -1.53 -9.56 2.04
CA SER A 11 -2.69 -8.68 2.26
C SER A 11 -3.29 -8.21 0.93
N THR A 12 -2.46 -7.94 -0.08
CA THR A 12 -2.90 -7.58 -1.42
C THR A 12 -3.73 -8.69 -2.06
N VAL A 13 -3.27 -9.94 -2.02
CA VAL A 13 -4.01 -11.09 -2.57
C VAL A 13 -5.35 -11.27 -1.86
N ILE A 14 -5.36 -11.24 -0.52
CA ILE A 14 -6.60 -11.38 0.24
C ILE A 14 -7.56 -10.24 -0.06
N ALA A 15 -7.09 -9.00 -0.06
CA ALA A 15 -7.91 -7.84 -0.43
C ALA A 15 -8.48 -7.99 -1.84
N ALA A 16 -7.69 -8.45 -2.81
CA ALA A 16 -8.11 -8.65 -4.19
C ALA A 16 -9.24 -9.68 -4.31
N LEU A 17 -9.19 -10.76 -3.54
CA LEU A 17 -10.27 -11.75 -3.48
C LEU A 17 -11.55 -11.17 -2.87
N GLN A 18 -11.44 -10.29 -1.87
CA GLN A 18 -12.60 -9.67 -1.22
C GLN A 18 -13.28 -8.61 -2.09
N VAL A 19 -12.51 -7.80 -2.82
CA VAL A 19 -13.07 -6.75 -3.70
C VAL A 19 -13.62 -7.32 -5.02
N GLY A 20 -13.17 -8.50 -5.44
CA GLY A 20 -13.67 -9.20 -6.63
C GLY A 20 -13.27 -8.55 -7.96
N GLU A 21 -13.88 -9.02 -9.07
CA GLU A 21 -13.51 -8.66 -10.45
C GLU A 21 -13.57 -7.17 -10.79
N ASN A 22 -14.48 -6.43 -10.15
CA ASN A 22 -14.64 -5.00 -10.37
C ASN A 22 -13.83 -4.15 -9.37
N GLY A 23 -13.12 -4.81 -8.46
CA GLY A 23 -12.30 -4.15 -7.46
C GLY A 23 -10.99 -3.64 -8.04
N LYS A 24 -10.55 -2.50 -7.51
CA LYS A 24 -9.27 -1.87 -7.84
C LYS A 24 -8.41 -1.73 -6.59
N ILE A 25 -7.17 -2.19 -6.66
CA ILE A 25 -6.20 -2.09 -5.57
C ILE A 25 -4.95 -1.40 -6.08
N VAL A 26 -4.53 -0.35 -5.37
CA VAL A 26 -3.22 0.27 -5.55
C VAL A 26 -2.37 -0.01 -4.33
N VAL A 27 -1.18 -0.57 -4.54
CA VAL A 27 -0.22 -0.87 -3.48
C VAL A 27 0.99 0.04 -3.64
N TYR A 28 1.45 0.63 -2.55
CA TYR A 28 2.68 1.42 -2.51
C TYR A 28 3.71 0.68 -1.67
N GLU A 29 4.79 0.26 -2.31
CA GLU A 29 5.92 -0.40 -1.65
C GLU A 29 7.20 0.38 -1.95
N GLY A 30 7.91 0.77 -0.90
CA GLY A 30 9.04 1.68 -0.98
C GLY A 30 10.36 1.00 -1.36
N ALA A 31 10.48 -0.32 -1.15
CA ALA A 31 11.68 -1.06 -1.51
C ALA A 31 11.48 -1.89 -2.79
N ASN A 32 12.35 -1.69 -3.79
CA ASN A 32 12.20 -2.29 -5.12
C ASN A 32 12.08 -3.83 -5.10
N ASP A 33 12.93 -4.49 -4.30
CA ASP A 33 12.92 -5.94 -4.18
C ASP A 33 11.64 -6.46 -3.52
N TRP A 34 11.01 -5.67 -2.65
CA TRP A 34 9.74 -6.03 -2.02
C TRP A 34 8.56 -5.77 -2.93
N ALA A 35 8.58 -4.68 -3.71
CA ALA A 35 7.58 -4.44 -4.75
C ALA A 35 7.57 -5.60 -5.76
N SER A 36 8.75 -6.07 -6.18
CA SER A 36 8.91 -7.21 -7.09
C SER A 36 8.37 -8.51 -6.48
N ARG A 37 8.69 -8.80 -5.21
CA ARG A 37 8.16 -9.99 -4.50
C ARG A 37 6.65 -9.96 -4.33
N ALA A 38 6.08 -8.80 -4.03
CA ALA A 38 4.64 -8.63 -3.92
C ALA A 38 3.97 -8.88 -5.29
N GLN A 39 4.58 -8.40 -6.38
CA GLN A 39 4.12 -8.65 -7.75
C GLN A 39 4.15 -10.14 -8.09
N GLU A 40 5.26 -10.84 -7.83
CA GLU A 40 5.37 -12.29 -8.02
C GLU A 40 4.28 -13.04 -7.25
N THR A 41 4.01 -12.63 -6.01
CA THR A 41 2.98 -13.25 -5.17
C THR A 41 1.58 -13.04 -5.75
N VAL A 42 1.27 -11.85 -6.23
CA VAL A 42 0.00 -11.55 -6.91
C VAL A 42 -0.15 -12.39 -8.18
N GLU A 43 0.89 -12.47 -9.01
CA GLU A 43 0.88 -13.24 -10.25
C GLU A 43 0.67 -14.74 -10.02
N MET A 44 1.34 -15.32 -9.01
CA MET A 44 1.17 -16.73 -8.64
C MET A 44 -0.25 -17.07 -8.20
N ASN A 45 -0.97 -16.12 -7.59
CA ASN A 45 -2.33 -16.33 -7.11
C ASN A 45 -3.40 -15.93 -8.11
N ASN A 46 -3.05 -15.09 -9.11
CA ASN A 46 -3.93 -14.59 -10.17
C ASN A 46 -5.34 -14.21 -9.67
N PRO A 47 -5.44 -13.28 -8.70
CA PRO A 47 -6.72 -12.88 -8.14
C PRO A 47 -7.57 -12.11 -9.18
N PRO A 48 -8.89 -12.03 -8.99
CA PRO A 48 -9.80 -11.48 -10.01
C PRO A 48 -9.75 -9.95 -10.14
N ALA A 49 -9.24 -9.24 -9.13
CA ALA A 49 -9.25 -7.78 -9.09
C ALA A 49 -8.15 -7.14 -9.96
N GLU A 50 -8.35 -5.88 -10.34
CA GLU A 50 -7.31 -5.05 -10.94
C GLU A 50 -6.33 -4.58 -9.85
N ILE A 51 -5.06 -4.97 -9.97
CA ILE A 51 -4.01 -4.65 -8.99
C ILE A 51 -2.89 -3.88 -9.67
N ASN A 52 -2.51 -2.75 -9.09
CA ASN A 52 -1.35 -1.97 -9.49
C ASN A 52 -0.38 -1.84 -8.30
N ILE A 53 0.80 -2.44 -8.41
CA ILE A 53 1.86 -2.33 -7.41
C ILE A 53 2.84 -1.25 -7.86
N CYS A 54 2.88 -0.15 -7.11
CA CYS A 54 3.73 0.99 -7.34
C CYS A 54 4.99 0.89 -6.46
N HIS A 55 6.15 0.95 -7.09
CA HIS A 55 7.41 1.20 -6.39
C HIS A 55 7.45 2.69 -5.98
N GLY A 56 7.00 2.97 -4.76
CA GLY A 56 6.78 4.32 -4.27
C GLY A 56 6.72 4.41 -2.76
N ILE A 57 7.28 5.49 -2.24
CA ILE A 57 7.32 5.81 -0.81
C ILE A 57 6.27 6.88 -0.56
N VAL A 58 5.29 6.56 0.28
CA VAL A 58 4.27 7.51 0.72
C VAL A 58 4.77 8.28 1.93
N GLY A 59 4.78 9.61 1.84
CA GLY A 59 5.37 10.48 2.85
C GLY A 59 6.89 10.27 3.01
N ASN A 60 7.52 10.89 4.01
CA ASN A 60 8.98 10.83 4.14
C ASN A 60 9.47 9.42 4.50
N SER A 61 10.49 8.91 3.81
CA SER A 61 11.16 7.65 4.19
C SER A 61 11.80 7.75 5.57
N ALA A 62 11.69 6.70 6.39
CA ALA A 62 12.52 6.53 7.60
C ALA A 62 13.30 5.23 7.51
N ASN A 63 12.56 4.12 7.39
CA ASN A 63 13.07 2.78 7.62
C ASN A 63 12.45 1.84 6.60
N LEU A 64 12.99 1.84 5.37
CA LEU A 64 12.61 0.83 4.40
C LEU A 64 13.30 -0.49 4.74
N ARG A 65 12.58 -1.59 4.58
CA ARG A 65 13.18 -2.93 4.63
C ARG A 65 13.90 -3.23 3.32
N GLY A 66 14.95 -2.49 2.99
CA GLY A 66 15.67 -2.62 1.72
C GLY A 66 15.95 -1.28 1.08
N GLU A 67 16.37 -1.29 -0.18
CA GLU A 67 16.77 -0.07 -0.87
C GLU A 67 15.59 0.59 -1.60
N ALA A 68 15.50 1.91 -1.47
CA ALA A 68 14.56 2.72 -2.23
C ALA A 68 14.80 2.65 -3.74
N ALA A 69 16.03 2.43 -4.20
CA ALA A 69 16.40 2.20 -5.61
C ALA A 69 15.63 3.07 -6.65
N GLY A 70 15.44 4.37 -6.38
CA GLY A 70 14.71 5.28 -7.26
C GLY A 70 13.17 5.27 -7.13
N ALA A 71 12.65 4.79 -6.00
CA ALA A 71 11.22 4.82 -5.68
C ALA A 71 10.63 6.22 -5.86
N ASN A 72 9.42 6.28 -6.40
CA ASN A 72 8.71 7.54 -6.52
C ASN A 72 8.35 8.07 -5.13
N GLN A 73 8.56 9.36 -4.91
CA GLN A 73 8.09 10.02 -3.70
C GLN A 73 6.64 10.46 -3.89
N ILE A 74 5.76 10.00 -3.03
CA ILE A 74 4.31 10.21 -3.14
C ILE A 74 3.85 10.99 -1.91
N GLY A 75 3.21 12.13 -2.11
CA GLY A 75 2.57 12.87 -1.02
C GLY A 75 1.41 12.05 -0.47
N PRO A 76 1.18 12.00 0.87
CA PRO A 76 -0.04 11.42 1.43
C PRO A 76 -1.32 11.95 0.75
N GLU A 77 -1.35 13.25 0.44
CA GLU A 77 -2.43 13.93 -0.29
C GLU A 77 -2.62 13.46 -1.74
N ASP A 78 -1.59 12.85 -2.34
CA ASP A 78 -1.61 12.32 -3.71
C ASP A 78 -2.11 10.87 -3.77
N ILE A 79 -2.34 10.22 -2.62
CA ILE A 79 -2.96 8.90 -2.58
C ILE A 79 -4.41 9.06 -3.10
N PRO A 80 -4.81 8.31 -4.14
CA PRO A 80 -6.16 8.38 -4.67
C PRO A 80 -7.19 8.12 -3.58
N LEU A 81 -8.25 8.94 -3.56
CA LEU A 81 -9.40 8.70 -2.71
C LEU A 81 -9.92 7.29 -2.98
N SER A 82 -10.03 6.51 -1.92
CA SER A 82 -10.50 5.13 -1.98
C SER A 82 -11.40 4.83 -0.79
N ASP A 83 -12.28 3.83 -0.94
CA ASP A 83 -13.22 3.46 0.12
C ASP A 83 -12.50 2.95 1.39
N VAL A 84 -11.29 2.41 1.22
CA VAL A 84 -10.45 1.85 2.29
C VAL A 84 -8.99 2.15 1.99
N LEU A 85 -8.29 2.73 2.98
CA LEU A 85 -6.84 2.88 3.03
C LEU A 85 -6.29 1.98 4.13
N VAL A 86 -5.36 1.09 3.77
CA VAL A 86 -4.60 0.24 4.70
C VAL A 86 -3.20 0.82 4.84
N LEU A 87 -2.75 1.03 6.07
CA LEU A 87 -1.40 1.48 6.39
C LEU A 87 -0.72 0.38 7.21
N ASP A 88 0.27 -0.28 6.63
CA ASP A 88 1.14 -1.27 7.26
C ASP A 88 2.59 -0.90 6.92
N CYS A 89 3.06 0.21 7.49
CA CYS A 89 4.32 0.82 7.11
C CYS A 89 5.11 1.27 8.34
N GLU A 90 6.32 0.72 8.48
CA GLU A 90 7.17 0.88 9.66
C GLU A 90 7.28 2.36 10.13
N GLU A 91 6.69 2.62 11.31
CA GLU A 91 6.81 3.86 12.09
C GLU A 91 6.34 5.14 11.39
N ARG A 92 5.40 5.03 10.44
CA ARG A 92 4.96 6.17 9.60
C ARG A 92 3.46 6.35 9.49
N GLU A 93 2.66 5.40 9.95
CA GLU A 93 1.21 5.39 9.79
C GLU A 93 0.58 6.66 10.34
N LEU A 94 0.93 7.04 11.58
CA LEU A 94 0.38 8.24 12.23
C LEU A 94 0.78 9.54 11.52
N LYS A 95 1.97 9.57 10.93
CA LYS A 95 2.43 10.76 10.19
C LYS A 95 1.67 10.90 8.87
N ILE A 96 1.53 9.81 8.12
CA ILE A 96 0.75 9.78 6.89
C ILE A 96 -0.69 10.22 7.18
N ILE A 97 -1.31 9.69 8.24
CA ILE A 97 -2.67 10.11 8.65
C ILE A 97 -2.75 11.60 8.94
N GLY A 98 -1.80 12.16 9.70
CA GLY A 98 -1.78 13.59 10.00
C GLY A 98 -1.61 14.48 8.77
N ASP A 99 -0.95 13.96 7.73
CA ASP A 99 -0.67 14.67 6.48
C ASP A 99 -1.80 14.46 5.43
N LEU A 100 -2.78 13.56 5.66
CA LEU A 100 -3.95 13.33 4.78
C LEU A 100 -5.07 14.40 4.93
N GLY A 101 -4.91 15.37 5.83
CA GLY A 101 -5.89 16.45 6.04
C GLY A 101 -7.20 15.96 6.66
N ASP A 102 -8.34 16.31 6.04
CA ASP A 102 -9.69 15.96 6.52
C ASP A 102 -10.12 14.51 6.16
N THR A 103 -9.20 13.71 5.63
CA THR A 103 -9.44 12.30 5.28
C THR A 103 -8.49 11.37 6.02
N PRO A 104 -8.90 10.15 6.40
CA PRO A 104 -10.25 9.58 6.29
C PRO A 104 -11.21 10.06 7.40
N SER A 105 -12.52 9.99 7.16
CA SER A 105 -13.54 10.35 8.17
C SER A 105 -13.65 9.35 9.33
N TYR A 106 -13.11 8.14 9.17
CA TYR A 106 -13.10 7.08 10.18
C TYR A 106 -11.74 6.38 10.16
N TYR A 107 -11.23 6.03 11.35
CA TYR A 107 -10.00 5.27 11.50
C TYR A 107 -10.24 4.05 12.41
N TYR A 108 -9.62 2.94 12.06
CA TYR A 108 -9.55 1.74 12.89
C TYR A 108 -8.07 1.37 13.05
N ARG A 109 -7.66 1.06 14.29
CA ARG A 109 -6.30 0.60 14.60
C ARG A 109 -6.38 -0.69 15.39
N GLU A 110 -5.78 -1.73 14.84
CA GLU A 110 -5.55 -2.98 15.57
C GLU A 110 -4.20 -2.91 16.26
N VAL A 111 -4.12 -3.35 17.52
CA VAL A 111 -2.88 -3.38 18.30
C VAL A 111 -2.57 -4.84 18.58
N SER A 112 -1.48 -5.35 18.01
CA SER A 112 -0.94 -6.70 18.25
C SER A 112 -0.15 -6.77 19.55
#